data_AF-A0A011NFC9-F1
#
_entry.id   AF-A0A011NFC9-F1
#
_cell.length_a   1.000
_cell.length_b   1.000
_cell.length_c   1.000
_cell.angle_alpha   90.00
_cell.angle_beta   90.00
_cell.angle_gamma   90.00
#
_symmetry.space_group_name_H-M   'P 1'
#
loop_
_entity.id
_entity.type
_entity.pdbx_description
1 polymer ?
#
loop_
_entity_poly.entity_id
_entity_poly.type
_entity_poly.pdbx_seq_one_letter_code
_entity_poly.pdbx_strand_id
1 'polypeptide(L)'
;MKLNKKLILTLAAGIVLTACGGGSSGGAVSNPNPTPVSHKPAEINNDQEKNNTQEPANAQKPANIQKPANVQKPANVQEPANVQEPANVQEPANIQKPTNIQEPASSKSQDKAQALPNSQNQQPSAQSDVIEKKPQPETIPSVKHASVASQPQEKKIDASFDKIGSVTLDKDAQTLTLNQFILVDKAGVQTKYDRVSGKKIIEEKETIVLPLANIGAEHKSADFIVRHSDDLFYGYYHDTNSKNLVDAADKFSRYFVVYDENRVNSNIAQDLTAVYSKKEGFIYGSNPQNKEFAARISKFGDVSINFENGKATGQVKDETSDLFTITGDTKQLIVTPTESNPIIAAVLTHNQKSYTQGMDKAVMDIKFVDSKSGASDQKYLIGEAKNDNWQAVMVSEKQQ
;
A
#
# COMPACT_ATOMS: atom_id res chain seq x y z
N MET A 1 12.10 16.33 42.39
CA MET A 1 10.92 15.43 42.47
C MET A 1 10.29 15.39 41.09
N LYS A 2 10.46 14.29 40.36
CA LYS A 2 9.91 14.08 39.01
C LYS A 2 8.40 13.87 39.12
N LEU A 3 7.60 14.45 38.22
CA LEU A 3 6.41 13.78 37.72
C LEU A 3 6.02 14.29 36.33
N ASN A 4 6.42 13.53 35.31
CA ASN A 4 5.79 13.50 33.99
C ASN A 4 4.40 12.87 34.13
N LYS A 5 3.39 13.41 33.43
CA LYS A 5 2.19 12.63 33.08
C LYS A 5 1.93 12.73 31.59
N LYS A 6 2.26 11.63 30.90
CA LYS A 6 1.76 11.26 29.57
C LYS A 6 0.25 11.00 29.68
N LEU A 7 -0.53 11.55 28.77
CA LEU A 7 -1.92 11.20 28.56
C LEU A 7 -1.95 9.98 27.61
N ILE A 8 -2.31 8.82 28.14
CA ILE A 8 -2.62 7.60 27.38
C ILE A 8 -4.15 7.47 27.41
N LEU A 9 -4.79 7.52 26.25
CA LEU A 9 -6.22 7.29 26.11
C LEU A 9 -6.45 5.84 25.73
N THR A 10 -6.84 5.02 26.70
CA THR A 10 -7.26 3.62 26.51
C THR A 10 -8.77 3.59 26.36
N LEU A 11 -9.31 3.16 25.22
CA LEU A 11 -10.72 2.78 25.11
C LEU A 11 -10.87 1.30 25.45
N ALA A 12 -11.50 1.02 26.59
CA ALA A 12 -12.09 -0.27 26.91
C ALA A 12 -13.61 -0.10 26.83
N ALA A 13 -14.29 -0.93 26.03
CA ALA A 13 -15.74 -1.09 26.11
C ALA A 13 -16.03 -2.56 26.38
N GLY A 14 -16.33 -2.84 27.65
CA GLY A 14 -16.73 -4.13 28.16
C GLY A 14 -18.16 -4.48 27.77
N ILE A 15 -18.34 -5.76 27.50
CA ILE A 15 -19.60 -6.47 27.29
C ILE A 15 -20.37 -6.53 28.61
N VAL A 16 -21.68 -6.26 28.58
CA VAL A 16 -22.63 -6.74 29.60
C VAL A 16 -23.79 -7.43 28.89
N LEU A 17 -23.89 -8.74 29.14
CA LEU A 17 -25.01 -9.60 28.77
C LEU A 17 -26.13 -9.48 29.81
N THR A 18 -27.38 -9.46 29.36
CA THR A 18 -28.55 -9.87 30.16
C THR A 18 -29.43 -10.81 29.34
N ALA A 19 -29.89 -11.86 30.03
CA ALA A 19 -30.54 -13.05 29.49
C ALA A 19 -32.08 -13.03 29.65
N CYS A 20 -32.77 -13.81 28.80
CA CYS A 20 -34.06 -14.50 28.98
C CYS A 20 -34.41 -15.09 27.59
N GLY A 21 -34.83 -16.33 27.35
CA GLY A 21 -35.18 -17.51 28.14
C GLY A 21 -36.01 -18.46 27.24
N GLY A 22 -35.83 -19.78 27.40
CA GLY A 22 -36.72 -20.85 26.89
C GLY A 22 -36.29 -21.50 25.56
N GLY A 23 -36.18 -22.83 25.41
CA GLY A 23 -36.43 -23.93 26.32
C GLY A 23 -36.08 -25.30 25.71
N SER A 24 -35.96 -26.28 26.61
CA SER A 24 -36.06 -27.74 26.43
C SER A 24 -35.05 -28.48 25.55
N SER A 25 -34.05 -29.08 26.19
CA SER A 25 -33.42 -30.33 25.78
C SER A 25 -33.36 -31.30 26.97
N GLY A 26 -33.93 -32.48 26.81
CA GLY A 26 -33.74 -33.62 27.72
C GLY A 26 -32.97 -34.73 26.98
N GLY A 27 -32.02 -35.35 27.67
CA GLY A 27 -31.44 -36.65 27.29
C GLY A 27 -29.92 -36.69 27.15
N ALA A 28 -29.20 -36.59 28.27
CA ALA A 28 -27.80 -36.99 28.41
C ALA A 28 -27.71 -38.50 28.71
N VAL A 29 -26.64 -39.19 28.26
CA VAL A 29 -25.83 -40.22 28.98
C VAL A 29 -24.59 -40.49 28.08
N SER A 30 -23.46 -39.80 28.25
CA SER A 30 -22.26 -40.10 29.07
C SER A 30 -21.27 -41.14 28.50
N ASN A 31 -20.05 -40.64 28.25
CA ASN A 31 -18.75 -41.33 28.19
C ASN A 31 -17.90 -40.72 29.36
N PRO A 32 -16.63 -41.07 29.65
CA PRO A 32 -15.79 -42.27 29.40
C PRO A 32 -15.07 -42.79 30.69
N ASN A 33 -14.23 -43.83 30.56
CA ASN A 33 -12.74 -43.80 30.65
C ASN A 33 -12.15 -45.16 31.11
N PRO A 34 -10.81 -45.39 31.16
CA PRO A 34 -10.05 -46.13 30.13
C PRO A 34 -9.25 -47.33 30.69
N THR A 35 -8.56 -48.11 29.83
CA THR A 35 -7.18 -48.62 30.07
C THR A 35 -6.62 -49.38 28.85
N PRO A 36 -5.28 -49.50 28.71
CA PRO A 36 -4.59 -49.83 27.46
C PRO A 36 -4.07 -51.27 27.41
N VAL A 37 -3.94 -51.86 26.20
CA VAL A 37 -3.11 -53.06 26.01
C VAL A 37 -2.38 -53.01 24.66
N SER A 38 -1.07 -53.26 24.79
CA SER A 38 -0.01 -53.47 23.80
C SER A 38 -0.32 -54.52 22.75
N HIS A 39 0.14 -54.35 21.50
CA HIS A 39 0.72 -55.42 20.68
C HIS A 39 1.71 -54.92 19.60
N LYS A 40 2.75 -55.75 19.43
CA LYS A 40 3.96 -55.71 18.61
C LYS A 40 3.70 -55.80 17.09
N PRO A 41 4.59 -55.29 16.21
CA PRO A 41 4.38 -55.28 14.76
C PRO A 41 4.81 -56.59 14.08
N ALA A 42 4.16 -56.91 12.95
CA ALA A 42 4.56 -57.97 12.03
C ALA A 42 4.63 -57.40 10.60
N GLU A 43 5.80 -57.56 9.99
CA GLU A 43 6.11 -57.37 8.58
C GLU A 43 5.30 -58.34 7.70
N ILE A 44 4.92 -57.91 6.49
CA ILE A 44 4.73 -58.82 5.37
C ILE A 44 5.08 -58.14 4.05
N ASN A 45 5.91 -58.86 3.27
CA ASN A 45 6.45 -58.54 1.96
C ASN A 45 5.43 -58.64 0.81
N ASN A 46 5.77 -57.96 -0.28
CA ASN A 46 5.39 -58.18 -1.68
C ASN A 46 5.05 -59.64 -2.06
N ASP A 47 3.97 -59.86 -2.82
CA ASP A 47 4.03 -60.05 -4.29
C ASP A 47 2.66 -60.48 -4.90
N GLN A 48 2.38 -59.85 -6.04
CA GLN A 48 1.69 -60.32 -7.26
C GLN A 48 0.28 -60.97 -7.31
N GLU A 49 -0.43 -60.42 -8.31
CA GLU A 49 -1.31 -61.04 -9.33
C GLU A 49 -2.84 -61.21 -9.11
N LYS A 50 -3.55 -60.51 -10.01
CA LYS A 50 -4.76 -60.89 -10.78
C LYS A 50 -5.99 -61.36 -9.99
N ASN A 51 -7.10 -60.62 -10.14
CA ASN A 51 -8.12 -60.87 -11.18
C ASN A 51 -9.45 -60.15 -10.84
N ASN A 52 -10.23 -59.90 -11.89
CA ASN A 52 -11.66 -59.61 -11.93
C ASN A 52 -12.15 -58.18 -11.65
N THR A 53 -12.27 -57.47 -12.77
CA THR A 53 -13.35 -56.55 -13.13
C THR A 53 -14.70 -56.97 -12.55
N GLN A 54 -15.29 -56.13 -11.69
CA GLN A 54 -16.71 -56.15 -11.34
C GLN A 54 -17.36 -54.84 -11.83
N GLU A 55 -18.46 -54.97 -12.57
CA GLU A 55 -19.31 -53.88 -13.03
C GLU A 55 -19.80 -53.00 -11.84
N PRO A 56 -19.91 -51.67 -12.00
CA PRO A 56 -20.58 -50.85 -11.00
C PRO A 56 -22.11 -51.07 -11.04
N ALA A 57 -22.67 -51.31 -9.87
CA ALA A 57 -24.10 -51.48 -9.62
C ALA A 57 -24.94 -50.27 -10.05
N ASN A 58 -26.17 -50.56 -10.50
CA ASN A 58 -27.22 -49.64 -10.91
C ASN A 58 -27.35 -48.37 -10.04
N ALA A 59 -27.15 -47.20 -10.66
CA ALA A 59 -27.52 -45.91 -10.09
C ALA A 59 -29.05 -45.78 -9.97
N GLN A 60 -29.56 -45.60 -8.76
CA GLN A 60 -30.96 -45.22 -8.53
C GLN A 60 -31.24 -43.80 -9.03
N LYS A 61 -32.36 -43.62 -9.73
CA LYS A 61 -32.84 -42.28 -10.16
C LYS A 61 -33.09 -41.38 -8.96
N PRO A 62 -32.72 -40.08 -9.01
CA PRO A 62 -33.07 -39.13 -7.96
C PRO A 62 -34.58 -38.88 -7.91
N ALA A 63 -35.10 -38.70 -6.70
CA ALA A 63 -36.51 -38.41 -6.42
C ALA A 63 -36.92 -37.01 -6.91
N ASN A 64 -38.17 -36.88 -7.38
CA ASN A 64 -38.76 -35.62 -7.83
C ASN A 64 -38.78 -34.57 -6.72
N ILE A 65 -38.13 -33.42 -6.95
CA ILE A 65 -38.20 -32.24 -6.08
C ILE A 65 -39.55 -31.53 -6.32
N GLN A 66 -40.32 -31.32 -5.25
CA GLN A 66 -41.55 -30.52 -5.27
C GLN A 66 -41.25 -29.04 -5.56
N LYS A 67 -42.08 -28.41 -6.39
CA LYS A 67 -42.00 -26.97 -6.71
C LYS A 67 -42.21 -26.11 -5.45
N PRO A 68 -41.50 -24.98 -5.28
CA PRO A 68 -41.74 -24.06 -4.19
C PRO A 68 -43.14 -23.43 -4.27
N ALA A 69 -43.75 -23.17 -3.12
CA ALA A 69 -45.02 -22.45 -3.02
C ALA A 69 -44.86 -20.97 -3.38
N ASN A 70 -45.90 -20.38 -3.98
CA ASN A 70 -45.93 -18.96 -4.38
C ASN A 70 -45.77 -18.03 -3.17
N VAL A 71 -44.78 -17.15 -3.22
CA VAL A 71 -44.57 -16.07 -2.25
C VAL A 71 -45.59 -14.95 -2.52
N GLN A 72 -46.34 -14.55 -1.49
CA GLN A 72 -47.26 -13.41 -1.55
C GLN A 72 -46.50 -12.08 -1.75
N LYS A 73 -47.06 -11.18 -2.57
CA LYS A 73 -46.51 -9.84 -2.80
C LYS A 73 -46.47 -9.02 -1.51
N PRO A 74 -45.43 -8.18 -1.29
CA PRO A 74 -45.39 -7.24 -0.16
C PRO A 74 -46.54 -6.23 -0.24
N ALA A 75 -47.06 -5.82 0.91
CA ALA A 75 -48.02 -4.73 1.02
C ALA A 75 -47.36 -3.37 0.68
N ASN A 76 -48.13 -2.47 0.07
CA ASN A 76 -47.68 -1.12 -0.30
C ASN A 76 -47.22 -0.33 0.93
N VAL A 77 -45.99 0.20 0.87
CA VAL A 77 -45.46 1.14 1.85
C VAL A 77 -46.05 2.52 1.57
N GLN A 78 -46.56 3.17 2.62
CA GLN A 78 -47.18 4.49 2.58
C GLN A 78 -46.08 5.57 2.43
N GLU A 79 -46.29 6.55 1.53
CA GLU A 79 -45.33 7.63 1.27
C GLU A 79 -45.03 8.46 2.55
N PRO A 80 -43.77 8.89 2.75
CA PRO A 80 -43.43 9.76 3.88
C PRO A 80 -44.06 11.14 3.73
N ALA A 81 -44.51 11.71 4.86
CA ALA A 81 -45.10 13.05 4.90
C ALA A 81 -44.07 14.14 4.54
N ASN A 82 -44.54 15.17 3.83
CA ASN A 82 -43.75 16.33 3.41
C ASN A 82 -43.05 17.02 4.59
N VAL A 83 -41.73 17.17 4.50
CA VAL A 83 -40.92 17.97 5.43
C VAL A 83 -41.10 19.46 5.08
N GLN A 84 -41.48 20.27 6.08
CA GLN A 84 -41.59 21.72 5.95
C GLN A 84 -40.22 22.36 5.64
N GLU A 85 -40.21 23.31 4.70
CA GLU A 85 -39.02 24.12 4.36
C GLU A 85 -38.50 24.90 5.59
N PRO A 86 -37.17 25.03 5.75
CA PRO A 86 -36.60 25.84 6.82
C PRO A 86 -36.87 27.32 6.59
N ALA A 87 -37.18 28.05 7.67
CA ALA A 87 -37.43 29.48 7.65
C ALA A 87 -36.20 30.27 7.17
N ASN A 88 -36.45 31.32 6.38
CA ASN A 88 -35.44 32.24 5.84
C ASN A 88 -34.50 32.79 6.94
N VAL A 89 -33.20 32.60 6.76
CA VAL A 89 -32.16 33.21 7.57
C VAL A 89 -32.02 34.68 7.15
N GLN A 90 -32.11 35.59 8.12
CA GLN A 90 -31.96 37.03 7.95
C GLN A 90 -30.56 37.39 7.43
N GLU A 91 -30.47 38.26 6.42
CA GLU A 91 -29.21 38.80 5.89
C GLU A 91 -28.41 39.55 6.98
N PRO A 92 -27.07 39.41 7.01
CA PRO A 92 -26.25 40.16 7.95
C PRO A 92 -26.20 41.65 7.59
N ALA A 93 -26.24 42.51 8.61
CA ALA A 93 -26.21 43.96 8.47
C ALA A 93 -24.90 44.46 7.81
N ASN A 94 -25.05 45.48 6.95
CA ASN A 94 -23.97 46.19 6.26
C ASN A 94 -22.88 46.67 7.24
N ILE A 95 -21.65 46.19 7.05
CA ILE A 95 -20.46 46.75 7.73
C ILE A 95 -20.01 48.01 6.99
N GLN A 96 -19.88 49.11 7.74
CA GLN A 96 -19.42 50.41 7.24
C GLN A 96 -17.99 50.35 6.67
N LYS A 97 -17.75 51.07 5.56
CA LYS A 97 -16.43 51.27 4.96
C LYS A 97 -15.45 51.91 5.96
N PRO A 98 -14.16 51.51 5.96
CA PRO A 98 -13.13 52.22 6.71
C PRO A 98 -12.87 53.61 6.12
N THR A 99 -12.72 54.59 7.02
CA THR A 99 -12.36 55.98 6.76
C THR A 99 -10.93 56.14 6.21
N ASN A 100 -10.76 57.11 5.31
CA ASN A 100 -9.50 57.49 4.66
C ASN A 100 -8.34 57.68 5.66
N ILE A 101 -7.19 57.07 5.36
CA ILE A 101 -5.91 57.41 5.96
C ILE A 101 -5.31 58.59 5.19
N GLN A 102 -4.91 59.60 5.94
CA GLN A 102 -4.36 60.88 5.51
C GLN A 102 -2.88 60.73 5.07
N GLU A 103 -2.51 61.35 3.95
CA GLU A 103 -1.14 61.39 3.41
C GLU A 103 -0.14 62.03 4.38
N PRO A 104 1.14 61.60 4.39
CA PRO A 104 2.17 62.30 5.14
C PRO A 104 2.67 63.54 4.38
N ALA A 105 2.58 64.69 5.04
CA ALA A 105 3.10 65.96 4.57
C ALA A 105 4.65 66.02 4.64
N SER A 106 5.19 66.67 3.63
CA SER A 106 6.61 66.97 3.42
C SER A 106 7.19 67.93 4.45
N SER A 107 8.47 67.76 4.83
CA SER A 107 9.35 68.88 5.15
C SER A 107 10.81 68.60 4.75
N LYS A 108 11.32 69.46 3.85
CA LYS A 108 12.76 69.75 3.63
C LYS A 108 13.23 70.61 4.81
N SER A 109 14.48 70.84 5.23
CA SER A 109 15.86 70.83 4.67
C SER A 109 16.79 70.82 5.92
N GLN A 110 18.09 70.49 5.96
CA GLN A 110 19.26 71.08 5.28
C GLN A 110 20.57 70.39 5.78
N ASP A 111 21.54 70.24 4.86
CA ASP A 111 23.02 70.21 4.97
C ASP A 111 23.73 69.35 6.04
N LYS A 112 24.73 68.50 5.71
CA LYS A 112 25.95 68.83 4.95
C LYS A 112 26.67 67.56 4.43
N ALA A 113 27.33 67.75 3.28
CA ALA A 113 28.19 66.87 2.47
C ALA A 113 29.16 65.92 3.23
N GLN A 114 29.62 64.78 2.68
CA GLN A 114 30.51 64.70 1.49
C GLN A 114 30.62 63.28 0.88
N ALA A 115 30.65 63.28 -0.46
CA ALA A 115 31.44 62.46 -1.40
C ALA A 115 31.24 60.92 -1.52
N LEU A 116 30.44 60.56 -2.53
CA LEU A 116 30.67 59.44 -3.47
C LEU A 116 31.96 59.65 -4.31
N PRO A 117 32.50 58.69 -5.11
CA PRO A 117 31.72 57.69 -5.85
C PRO A 117 32.28 56.26 -6.04
N ASN A 118 31.33 55.41 -6.44
CA ASN A 118 31.44 54.20 -7.25
C ASN A 118 32.39 54.33 -8.46
N SER A 119 32.93 53.17 -8.88
CA SER A 119 32.85 52.66 -10.27
C SER A 119 33.43 51.22 -10.29
N GLN A 120 32.62 50.21 -10.58
CA GLN A 120 32.39 49.64 -11.92
C GLN A 120 33.55 48.79 -12.48
N ASN A 121 33.19 47.54 -12.74
CA ASN A 121 33.51 46.73 -13.92
C ASN A 121 34.87 46.03 -14.08
N GLN A 122 34.73 44.70 -14.20
CA GLN A 122 35.23 43.83 -15.26
C GLN A 122 36.69 43.31 -15.20
N GLN A 123 36.77 41.98 -15.06
CA GLN A 123 37.77 41.06 -15.60
C GLN A 123 38.04 41.37 -17.09
N PRO A 124 39.24 41.11 -17.65
CA PRO A 124 39.57 39.78 -18.18
C PRO A 124 41.03 39.30 -18.02
N SER A 125 41.16 37.98 -17.82
CA SER A 125 42.13 36.99 -18.33
C SER A 125 43.43 37.38 -19.05
N ALA A 126 44.52 36.66 -18.70
CA ALA A 126 45.37 35.77 -19.55
C ALA A 126 46.84 35.77 -19.02
N GLN A 127 47.36 34.61 -18.58
CA GLN A 127 48.42 33.77 -19.22
C GLN A 127 49.79 34.47 -19.30
N SER A 128 50.96 33.89 -18.99
CA SER A 128 51.47 32.53 -19.28
C SER A 128 52.82 32.29 -18.55
N ASP A 129 53.20 31.00 -18.44
CA ASP A 129 54.57 30.45 -18.54
C ASP A 129 55.60 30.66 -17.39
N VAL A 130 56.52 29.75 -16.99
CA VAL A 130 56.89 28.34 -17.27
C VAL A 130 58.03 27.95 -16.26
N ILE A 131 57.91 26.79 -15.60
CA ILE A 131 58.93 25.72 -15.28
C ILE A 131 60.14 25.94 -14.30
N GLU A 132 60.20 25.02 -13.30
CA GLU A 132 61.31 24.38 -12.51
C GLU A 132 62.36 25.23 -11.74
N LYS A 133 62.84 24.89 -10.53
CA LYS A 133 63.17 23.59 -9.90
C LYS A 133 63.36 23.72 -8.37
N LYS A 134 63.15 22.60 -7.65
CA LYS A 134 63.20 22.33 -6.18
C LYS A 134 64.63 22.37 -5.55
N PRO A 135 64.83 22.71 -4.25
CA PRO A 135 64.91 21.73 -3.13
C PRO A 135 64.25 22.15 -1.78
N GLN A 136 63.68 21.16 -1.08
CA GLN A 136 63.38 21.13 0.38
C GLN A 136 64.69 20.79 1.15
N PRO A 137 64.81 20.80 2.51
CA PRO A 137 63.80 20.80 3.61
C PRO A 137 64.10 21.82 4.75
N GLU A 138 63.20 22.09 5.71
CA GLU A 138 63.21 21.58 7.11
C GLU A 138 62.05 22.27 7.89
N THR A 139 61.04 21.50 8.36
CA THR A 139 60.64 21.26 9.78
C THR A 139 60.41 22.51 10.67
N ILE A 140 59.21 22.67 11.27
CA ILE A 140 58.85 22.52 12.72
C ILE A 140 57.41 23.11 12.89
N PRO A 141 56.52 22.72 13.84
CA PRO A 141 55.95 21.41 14.21
C PRO A 141 54.38 21.41 14.21
N SER A 142 53.79 20.24 14.45
CA SER A 142 52.35 19.98 14.58
C SER A 142 51.62 20.79 15.67
N VAL A 143 50.43 21.29 15.32
CA VAL A 143 49.32 21.48 16.28
C VAL A 143 48.25 20.43 15.97
N LYS A 144 48.02 19.54 16.93
CA LYS A 144 46.94 18.55 16.93
C LYS A 144 45.60 19.28 16.94
N HIS A 145 44.82 19.15 15.87
CA HIS A 145 43.37 19.33 15.93
C HIS A 145 42.68 18.05 15.48
N ALA A 146 41.67 17.72 16.28
CA ALA A 146 40.87 16.52 16.33
C ALA A 146 40.51 15.91 14.96
N SER A 147 40.71 14.59 14.90
CA SER A 147 39.92 13.61 14.15
C SER A 147 38.58 14.18 13.64
N VAL A 148 38.53 14.48 12.34
CA VAL A 148 37.29 14.47 11.59
C VAL A 148 36.77 13.05 11.68
N ALA A 149 35.75 12.84 12.50
CA ALA A 149 35.02 11.59 12.53
C ALA A 149 34.50 11.34 11.11
N SER A 150 35.04 10.30 10.48
CA SER A 150 34.53 9.79 9.21
C SER A 150 33.03 9.57 9.37
N GLN A 151 32.23 10.31 8.60
CA GLN A 151 30.85 9.94 8.36
C GLN A 151 30.83 8.47 7.89
N PRO A 152 29.87 7.64 8.33
CA PRO A 152 29.74 6.30 7.79
C PRO A 152 29.57 6.43 6.28
N GLN A 153 30.46 5.81 5.49
CA GLN A 153 30.25 5.71 4.06
C GLN A 153 28.90 5.01 3.85
N GLU A 154 27.94 5.72 3.27
CA GLU A 154 26.69 5.14 2.78
C GLU A 154 27.07 3.97 1.87
N LYS A 155 26.65 2.77 2.27
CA LYS A 155 26.86 1.56 1.50
C LYS A 155 26.00 1.68 0.24
N LYS A 156 26.58 2.26 -0.83
CA LYS A 156 25.96 2.31 -2.15
C LYS A 156 25.58 0.88 -2.52
N ILE A 157 24.28 0.62 -2.65
CA ILE A 157 23.77 -0.70 -2.97
C ILE A 157 24.15 -0.92 -4.44
N ASP A 158 24.91 -1.94 -4.81
CA ASP A 158 25.40 -2.11 -6.20
C ASP A 158 24.32 -2.66 -7.15
N ALA A 159 23.04 -2.38 -6.89
CA ALA A 159 21.90 -2.98 -7.57
C ALA A 159 21.38 -2.09 -8.71
N SER A 160 21.13 -2.70 -9.87
CA SER A 160 20.50 -2.09 -11.04
C SER A 160 18.99 -2.02 -10.86
N PHE A 161 18.53 -1.12 -9.98
CA PHE A 161 17.12 -1.09 -9.62
C PHE A 161 16.20 -0.74 -10.79
N ASP A 162 15.05 -1.40 -10.85
CA ASP A 162 13.91 -1.10 -11.70
C ASP A 162 12.61 -1.25 -10.90
N LYS A 163 11.45 -0.98 -11.52
CA LYS A 163 10.16 -0.95 -10.83
C LYS A 163 9.02 -1.61 -11.61
N ILE A 164 8.04 -2.08 -10.86
CA ILE A 164 6.68 -2.41 -11.30
C ILE A 164 5.72 -1.40 -10.64
N GLY A 165 4.64 -1.03 -11.32
CA GLY A 165 3.68 -0.07 -10.82
C GLY A 165 4.18 1.38 -10.86
N SER A 166 3.72 2.18 -9.91
CA SER A 166 3.80 3.64 -9.94
C SER A 166 4.57 4.19 -8.76
N VAL A 167 5.87 4.46 -8.96
CA VAL A 167 6.73 5.24 -8.06
C VAL A 167 7.80 5.96 -8.86
N THR A 168 8.31 7.10 -8.39
CA THR A 168 9.49 7.72 -8.99
C THR A 168 10.74 7.18 -8.30
N LEU A 169 11.56 6.47 -9.06
CA LEU A 169 12.81 5.86 -8.61
C LEU A 169 13.98 6.59 -9.29
N ASP A 170 14.87 7.15 -8.49
CA ASP A 170 16.19 7.60 -8.95
C ASP A 170 17.17 6.44 -8.79
N LYS A 171 17.60 5.84 -9.91
CA LYS A 171 18.51 4.67 -9.90
C LYS A 171 19.92 5.04 -9.44
N ASP A 172 20.38 6.26 -9.75
CA ASP A 172 21.75 6.70 -9.44
C ASP A 172 21.89 7.12 -7.98
N ALA A 173 20.90 7.86 -7.48
CA ALA A 173 20.82 8.29 -6.09
C ALA A 173 20.24 7.21 -5.16
N GLN A 174 19.60 6.18 -5.72
CA GLN A 174 18.95 5.10 -4.97
C GLN A 174 17.89 5.62 -4.01
N THR A 175 17.00 6.46 -4.54
CA THR A 175 15.94 7.08 -3.75
C THR A 175 14.57 6.84 -4.37
N LEU A 176 13.57 6.72 -3.50
CA LEU A 176 12.16 6.75 -3.87
C LEU A 176 11.61 8.14 -3.59
N THR A 177 10.90 8.68 -4.57
CA THR A 177 10.12 9.90 -4.40
C THR A 177 8.66 9.52 -4.18
N LEU A 178 8.13 9.88 -3.01
CA LEU A 178 6.77 9.60 -2.56
C LEU A 178 6.07 10.91 -2.19
N ASN A 179 4.77 10.87 -1.96
CA ASN A 179 4.01 12.02 -1.47
C ASN A 179 3.54 11.82 -0.02
N GLN A 180 3.43 12.93 0.70
CA GLN A 180 2.78 13.05 2.01
C GLN A 180 1.86 14.27 2.01
N PHE A 181 0.97 14.35 2.99
CA PHE A 181 -0.03 15.41 3.06
C PHE A 181 0.03 16.14 4.39
N ILE A 182 0.17 17.47 4.32
CA ILE A 182 0.32 18.33 5.50
C ILE A 182 -0.97 19.09 5.75
N LEU A 183 -1.56 18.92 6.93
CA LEU A 183 -2.73 19.68 7.35
C LEU A 183 -2.46 21.19 7.32
N VAL A 184 -3.32 21.91 6.64
CA VAL A 184 -3.24 23.38 6.50
C VAL A 184 -3.93 24.09 7.66
N ASP A 185 -5.01 23.52 8.19
CA ASP A 185 -5.79 24.09 9.29
C ASP A 185 -5.15 23.78 10.65
N LYS A 186 -4.01 24.42 10.92
CA LYS A 186 -3.35 24.41 12.23
C LYS A 186 -3.86 25.59 13.05
N ALA A 187 -4.16 25.37 14.32
CA ALA A 187 -4.62 26.43 15.22
C ALA A 187 -3.70 27.66 15.16
N GLY A 188 -4.28 28.83 14.85
CA GLY A 188 -3.54 30.09 14.69
C GLY A 188 -3.05 30.43 13.28
N VAL A 189 -3.32 29.59 12.27
CA VAL A 189 -2.99 29.84 10.86
C VAL A 189 -4.23 30.32 10.10
N GLN A 190 -4.07 31.31 9.22
CA GLN A 190 -5.16 31.79 8.35
C GLN A 190 -5.60 30.68 7.38
N THR A 191 -6.91 30.45 7.30
CA THR A 191 -7.52 29.51 6.36
C THR A 191 -7.10 29.82 4.93
N LYS A 192 -6.52 28.82 4.23
CA LYS A 192 -6.21 28.92 2.81
C LYS A 192 -7.36 28.38 1.96
N TYR A 193 -7.56 29.00 0.81
CA TYR A 193 -8.55 28.59 -0.18
C TYR A 193 -7.87 28.28 -1.50
N ASP A 194 -8.34 27.22 -2.15
CA ASP A 194 -7.89 26.88 -3.48
C ASP A 194 -8.42 27.90 -4.48
N ARG A 195 -7.52 28.49 -5.27
CA ARG A 195 -7.87 29.63 -6.15
C ARG A 195 -8.82 29.23 -7.28
N VAL A 196 -8.83 27.96 -7.67
CA VAL A 196 -9.62 27.47 -8.80
C VAL A 196 -11.02 27.08 -8.34
N SER A 197 -11.11 26.25 -7.30
CA SER A 197 -12.40 25.74 -6.80
C SER A 197 -13.08 26.67 -5.80
N GLY A 198 -12.34 27.63 -5.19
CA GLY A 198 -12.83 28.47 -4.10
C GLY A 198 -13.05 27.72 -2.78
N LYS A 199 -12.75 26.42 -2.72
CA LYS A 199 -12.95 25.59 -1.53
C LYS A 199 -11.80 25.75 -0.54
N LYS A 200 -12.08 25.52 0.74
CA LYS A 200 -11.06 25.50 1.79
C LYS A 200 -10.06 24.37 1.52
N ILE A 201 -8.77 24.68 1.61
CA ILE A 201 -7.71 23.68 1.53
C ILE A 201 -7.63 22.97 2.88
N ILE A 202 -7.73 21.64 2.86
CA ILE A 202 -7.61 20.79 4.06
C ILE A 202 -6.16 20.34 4.26
N GLU A 203 -5.48 19.97 3.18
CA GLU A 203 -4.10 19.49 3.18
C GLU A 203 -3.34 19.98 1.95
N GLU A 204 -2.02 20.15 2.08
CA GLU A 204 -1.12 20.42 0.97
C GLU A 204 -0.25 19.18 0.71
N LYS A 205 -0.19 18.76 -0.57
CA LYS A 205 0.68 17.68 -1.02
C LYS A 205 2.13 18.14 -1.00
N GLU A 206 2.96 17.37 -0.31
CA GLU A 206 4.41 17.55 -0.23
C GLU A 206 5.09 16.28 -0.76
N THR A 207 6.24 16.47 -1.40
CA THR A 207 7.05 15.37 -1.93
C THR A 207 8.18 15.06 -0.96
N ILE A 208 8.38 13.78 -0.68
CA ILE A 208 9.48 13.27 0.13
C ILE A 208 10.43 12.44 -0.74
N VAL A 209 11.71 12.46 -0.39
CA VAL A 209 12.75 11.64 -1.02
C VAL A 209 13.28 10.69 0.05
N LEU A 210 13.15 9.39 -0.19
CA LEU A 210 13.50 8.32 0.73
C LEU A 210 14.65 7.49 0.16
N PRO A 211 15.87 7.58 0.72
CA PRO A 211 16.97 6.70 0.33
C PRO A 211 16.66 5.24 0.64
N LEU A 212 16.90 4.33 -0.32
CA LEU A 212 16.62 2.90 -0.18
C LEU A 212 17.38 2.29 1.01
N ALA A 213 18.62 2.73 1.26
CA ALA A 213 19.43 2.28 2.38
C ALA A 213 18.84 2.65 3.76
N ASN A 214 17.93 3.61 3.83
CA ASN A 214 17.29 4.07 5.07
C ASN A 214 15.95 3.36 5.34
N ILE A 215 15.52 2.46 4.45
CA ILE A 215 14.30 1.70 4.60
C ILE A 215 14.63 0.45 5.41
N GLY A 216 14.25 0.45 6.69
CA GLY A 216 14.21 -0.77 7.51
C GLY A 216 13.02 -1.65 7.13
N ALA A 217 12.75 -2.70 7.93
CA ALA A 217 11.71 -3.71 7.66
C ALA A 217 10.35 -3.12 7.22
N GLU A 218 9.95 -2.03 7.87
CA GLU A 218 8.77 -1.24 7.51
C GLU A 218 9.05 0.24 7.76
N HIS A 219 8.78 1.07 6.75
CA HIS A 219 8.83 2.53 6.82
C HIS A 219 7.44 3.07 6.45
N LYS A 220 6.72 3.65 7.41
CA LYS A 220 5.32 4.06 7.21
C LYS A 220 4.99 5.42 7.82
N SER A 221 3.98 6.04 7.23
CA SER A 221 3.29 7.23 7.73
C SER A 221 1.77 7.04 7.57
N ALA A 222 0.99 8.11 7.73
CA ALA A 222 -0.43 8.10 7.38
C ALA A 222 -0.66 8.05 5.86
N ASP A 223 0.33 8.45 5.05
CA ASP A 223 0.17 8.61 3.60
C ASP A 223 0.96 7.59 2.77
N PHE A 224 1.83 6.79 3.39
CA PHE A 224 2.57 5.76 2.67
C PHE A 224 3.00 4.62 3.59
N ILE A 225 3.31 3.50 2.96
CA ILE A 225 4.00 2.38 3.57
C ILE A 225 4.97 1.78 2.55
N VAL A 226 6.19 1.53 3.01
CA VAL A 226 7.23 0.85 2.24
C VAL A 226 7.78 -0.28 3.10
N ARG A 227 7.79 -1.48 2.54
CA ARG A 227 8.35 -2.70 3.13
C ARG A 227 9.45 -3.22 2.23
N HIS A 228 10.25 -4.14 2.75
CA HIS A 228 11.24 -4.80 1.93
C HIS A 228 11.40 -6.29 2.24
N SER A 229 11.97 -7.01 1.28
CA SER A 229 12.38 -8.41 1.39
C SER A 229 13.74 -8.52 0.74
N ASP A 230 14.77 -8.55 1.59
CA ASP A 230 16.14 -8.24 1.21
C ASP A 230 16.25 -6.84 0.57
N ASP A 231 16.60 -6.75 -0.70
CA ASP A 231 16.76 -5.55 -1.52
C ASP A 231 15.55 -5.30 -2.45
N LEU A 232 14.47 -6.05 -2.29
CA LEU A 232 13.21 -5.83 -2.99
C LEU A 232 12.29 -4.98 -2.11
N PHE A 233 11.89 -3.81 -2.58
CA PHE A 233 11.03 -2.87 -1.87
C PHE A 233 9.63 -2.87 -2.47
N TYR A 234 8.60 -2.77 -1.65
CA TYR A 234 7.22 -2.76 -2.14
C TYR A 234 6.31 -2.01 -1.19
N GLY A 235 5.23 -1.45 -1.72
CA GLY A 235 4.39 -0.59 -0.91
C GLY A 235 3.34 0.17 -1.68
N TYR A 236 2.78 1.15 -0.99
CA TYR A 236 1.91 2.15 -1.58
C TYR A 236 2.15 3.53 -0.98
N TYR A 237 1.76 4.55 -1.71
CA TYR A 237 1.63 5.91 -1.20
C TYR A 237 0.36 6.56 -1.74
N HIS A 238 -0.20 7.51 -0.99
CA HIS A 238 -1.33 8.30 -1.41
C HIS A 238 -0.86 9.43 -2.33
N ASP A 239 -1.64 9.71 -3.35
CA ASP A 239 -1.44 10.79 -4.29
C ASP A 239 -2.78 11.47 -4.58
N THR A 240 -2.72 12.59 -5.27
CA THR A 240 -3.88 13.31 -5.78
C THR A 240 -3.44 14.09 -7.03
N ASN A 241 -4.41 14.45 -7.88
CA ASN A 241 -4.11 15.17 -9.12
C ASN A 241 -3.72 16.64 -8.88
N SER A 242 -3.99 17.17 -7.68
CA SER A 242 -3.77 18.59 -7.34
C SER A 242 -2.69 18.76 -6.27
N LYS A 243 -2.00 19.90 -6.24
CA LYS A 243 -1.11 20.20 -5.11
C LYS A 243 -1.89 20.45 -3.82
N ASN A 244 -3.03 21.11 -3.94
CA ASN A 244 -3.91 21.40 -2.81
C ASN A 244 -5.01 20.35 -2.75
N LEU A 245 -5.24 19.79 -1.56
CA LEU A 245 -6.35 18.91 -1.31
C LEU A 245 -7.47 19.71 -0.65
N VAL A 246 -8.66 19.69 -1.25
CA VAL A 246 -9.87 20.37 -0.75
C VAL A 246 -10.96 19.38 -0.33
N ASP A 247 -10.81 18.11 -0.70
CA ASP A 247 -11.66 17.00 -0.34
C ASP A 247 -10.80 15.77 -0.08
N ALA A 248 -10.96 15.13 1.07
CA ALA A 248 -10.25 13.92 1.40
C ALA A 248 -10.58 12.81 0.40
N ALA A 249 -11.72 12.87 -0.30
CA ALA A 249 -12.15 11.95 -1.35
C ALA A 249 -11.22 11.92 -2.58
N ASP A 250 -10.43 12.97 -2.81
CA ASP A 250 -9.59 13.09 -4.01
C ASP A 250 -8.20 12.45 -3.83
N LYS A 251 -7.90 11.85 -2.67
CA LYS A 251 -6.71 11.00 -2.49
C LYS A 251 -6.94 9.63 -3.14
N PHE A 252 -5.91 9.07 -3.77
CA PHE A 252 -5.90 7.70 -4.24
C PHE A 252 -4.54 7.07 -3.97
N SER A 253 -4.48 5.75 -3.89
CA SER A 253 -3.21 5.05 -3.69
C SER A 253 -2.52 4.73 -5.02
N ARG A 254 -1.19 4.75 -4.99
CA ARG A 254 -0.33 4.22 -6.04
C ARG A 254 0.53 3.11 -5.44
N TYR A 255 0.60 1.99 -6.14
CA TYR A 255 1.26 0.77 -5.68
C TYR A 255 2.55 0.56 -6.46
N PHE A 256 3.56 -0.02 -5.82
CA PHE A 256 4.84 -0.27 -6.48
C PHE A 256 5.59 -1.47 -5.92
N VAL A 257 6.47 -2.01 -6.75
CA VAL A 257 7.58 -2.90 -6.37
C VAL A 257 8.83 -2.32 -7.01
N VAL A 258 9.94 -2.32 -6.28
CA VAL A 258 11.27 -1.94 -6.74
C VAL A 258 12.20 -3.13 -6.49
N TYR A 259 12.92 -3.53 -7.53
CA TYR A 259 13.71 -4.76 -7.55
C TYR A 259 14.97 -4.55 -8.37
N ASP A 260 15.96 -5.41 -8.23
CA ASP A 260 17.17 -5.38 -9.07
C ASP A 260 16.91 -6.07 -10.43
N GLU A 261 17.02 -5.33 -11.53
CA GLU A 261 16.68 -5.81 -12.88
C GLU A 261 17.64 -6.91 -13.36
N ASN A 262 18.91 -6.86 -12.93
CA ASN A 262 19.91 -7.89 -13.22
C ASN A 262 19.59 -9.25 -12.58
N ARG A 263 18.66 -9.29 -11.61
CA ARG A 263 18.21 -10.53 -10.96
C ARG A 263 16.99 -11.14 -11.63
N VAL A 264 16.41 -10.49 -12.64
CA VAL A 264 15.26 -11.05 -13.36
C VAL A 264 15.68 -12.30 -14.12
N ASN A 265 15.02 -13.41 -13.79
CA ASN A 265 15.25 -14.68 -14.45
C ASN A 265 14.31 -14.83 -15.64
N SER A 266 14.87 -14.87 -16.85
CA SER A 266 14.11 -15.07 -18.09
C SER A 266 14.02 -16.53 -18.53
N ASN A 267 14.74 -17.44 -17.86
CA ASN A 267 14.85 -18.85 -18.22
C ASN A 267 14.01 -19.71 -17.28
N ILE A 268 12.69 -19.61 -17.42
CA ILE A 268 11.75 -20.33 -16.57
C ILE A 268 11.35 -21.64 -17.24
N ALA A 269 11.54 -22.74 -16.51
CA ALA A 269 11.17 -24.08 -16.96
C ALA A 269 9.66 -24.14 -17.22
N GLN A 270 9.25 -24.75 -18.34
CA GLN A 270 7.83 -24.89 -18.69
C GLN A 270 7.08 -25.85 -17.78
N ASP A 271 7.80 -26.76 -17.14
CA ASP A 271 7.32 -27.77 -16.20
C ASP A 271 7.58 -27.37 -14.73
N LEU A 272 7.81 -26.08 -14.46
CA LEU A 272 8.08 -25.57 -13.12
C LEU A 272 7.11 -26.14 -12.08
N THR A 273 7.68 -26.73 -11.03
CA THR A 273 6.95 -27.15 -9.85
C THR A 273 7.55 -26.48 -8.62
N ALA A 274 6.81 -25.57 -8.00
CA ALA A 274 7.28 -24.73 -6.90
C ALA A 274 6.12 -24.05 -6.18
N VAL A 275 6.28 -23.81 -4.87
CA VAL A 275 5.33 -23.02 -4.07
C VAL A 275 5.95 -21.66 -3.76
N TYR A 276 5.18 -20.60 -3.97
CA TYR A 276 5.52 -19.24 -3.59
C TYR A 276 4.51 -18.73 -2.58
N SER A 277 4.97 -18.18 -1.46
CA SER A 277 4.07 -17.57 -0.48
C SER A 277 4.71 -16.39 0.24
N LYS A 278 3.88 -15.49 0.74
CA LYS A 278 4.32 -14.37 1.59
C LYS A 278 3.16 -13.77 2.37
N LYS A 279 3.37 -13.64 3.69
CA LYS A 279 2.47 -12.88 4.56
C LYS A 279 2.46 -11.41 4.16
N GLU A 280 1.27 -10.84 3.97
CA GLU A 280 1.06 -9.47 3.49
C GLU A 280 1.89 -9.12 2.23
N GLY A 281 2.11 -10.12 1.36
CA GLY A 281 2.83 -9.97 0.10
C GLY A 281 1.98 -9.41 -1.04
N PHE A 282 0.66 -9.32 -0.86
CA PHE A 282 -0.27 -8.78 -1.84
C PHE A 282 -0.86 -7.47 -1.33
N ILE A 283 -0.65 -6.37 -2.06
CA ILE A 283 -1.18 -5.05 -1.73
C ILE A 283 -2.17 -4.64 -2.80
N TYR A 284 -3.39 -4.25 -2.42
CA TYR A 284 -4.45 -3.93 -3.37
C TYR A 284 -5.36 -2.81 -2.90
N GLY A 285 -6.10 -2.22 -3.84
CA GLY A 285 -7.17 -1.28 -3.56
C GLY A 285 -7.85 -0.79 -4.83
N SER A 286 -8.87 0.07 -4.68
CA SER A 286 -9.60 0.59 -5.84
C SER A 286 -8.80 1.63 -6.62
N ASN A 287 -9.15 1.76 -7.89
CA ASN A 287 -8.58 2.78 -8.75
C ASN A 287 -9.08 4.19 -8.40
N PRO A 288 -8.35 5.25 -8.81
CA PRO A 288 -8.62 6.64 -8.43
C PRO A 288 -10.02 7.17 -8.78
N GLN A 289 -10.74 6.53 -9.69
CA GLN A 289 -12.08 6.96 -10.11
C GLN A 289 -13.16 6.60 -9.08
N ASN A 290 -12.87 5.67 -8.16
CA ASN A 290 -13.80 5.30 -7.12
C ASN A 290 -13.67 6.29 -5.94
N LYS A 291 -14.78 6.95 -5.58
CA LYS A 291 -14.84 7.89 -4.44
C LYS A 291 -15.31 7.25 -3.14
N GLU A 292 -15.74 5.99 -3.18
CA GLU A 292 -16.18 5.25 -2.00
C GLU A 292 -15.02 5.09 -1.01
N PHE A 293 -15.19 5.63 0.19
CA PHE A 293 -14.11 5.73 1.17
C PHE A 293 -13.52 4.35 1.52
N ALA A 294 -14.38 3.35 1.75
CA ALA A 294 -13.95 2.00 2.10
C ALA A 294 -13.12 1.34 0.99
N ALA A 295 -13.40 1.64 -0.28
CA ALA A 295 -12.70 1.07 -1.43
C ALA A 295 -11.31 1.70 -1.65
N ARG A 296 -11.08 2.90 -1.11
CA ARG A 296 -9.83 3.65 -1.30
C ARG A 296 -8.76 3.32 -0.27
N ILE A 297 -9.15 2.68 0.83
CA ILE A 297 -8.21 2.17 1.83
C ILE A 297 -7.49 0.97 1.24
N SER A 298 -6.18 1.10 1.06
CA SER A 298 -5.34 0.01 0.59
C SER A 298 -5.29 -1.11 1.62
N LYS A 299 -5.35 -2.35 1.14
CA LYS A 299 -5.40 -3.55 1.96
C LYS A 299 -4.23 -4.47 1.63
N PHE A 300 -3.91 -5.31 2.60
CA PHE A 300 -2.91 -6.37 2.48
C PHE A 300 -3.59 -7.73 2.47
N GLY A 301 -2.96 -8.69 1.82
CA GLY A 301 -3.34 -10.09 1.87
C GLY A 301 -2.13 -11.01 1.83
N ASP A 302 -2.29 -12.16 2.46
CA ASP A 302 -1.34 -13.26 2.44
C ASP A 302 -1.50 -14.02 1.13
N VAL A 303 -0.43 -14.04 0.33
CA VAL A 303 -0.43 -14.70 -0.98
C VAL A 303 0.19 -16.09 -0.88
N SER A 304 -0.41 -17.06 -1.58
CA SER A 304 0.12 -18.40 -1.78
C SER A 304 -0.20 -18.87 -3.19
N ILE A 305 0.82 -19.30 -3.93
CA ILE A 305 0.74 -19.76 -5.32
C ILE A 305 1.52 -21.06 -5.44
N ASN A 306 0.87 -22.08 -5.97
CA ASN A 306 1.44 -23.38 -6.29
C ASN A 306 1.55 -23.52 -7.81
N PHE A 307 2.75 -23.75 -8.30
CA PHE A 307 3.02 -24.19 -9.65
C PHE A 307 3.16 -25.71 -9.66
N GLU A 308 2.40 -26.37 -10.52
CA GLU A 308 2.51 -27.81 -10.80
C GLU A 308 2.61 -28.00 -12.31
N ASN A 309 3.75 -28.54 -12.77
CA ASN A 309 4.02 -28.73 -14.20
C ASN A 309 3.73 -27.46 -15.03
N GLY A 310 4.18 -26.31 -14.53
CA GLY A 310 4.01 -24.99 -15.15
C GLY A 310 2.66 -24.32 -14.98
N LYS A 311 1.65 -25.01 -14.43
CA LYS A 311 0.33 -24.43 -14.17
C LYS A 311 0.25 -23.84 -12.78
N ALA A 312 -0.20 -22.60 -12.68
CA ALA A 312 -0.36 -21.88 -11.43
C ALA A 312 -1.79 -22.00 -10.89
N THR A 313 -1.89 -22.30 -9.60
CA THR A 313 -3.12 -22.14 -8.79
C THR A 313 -2.76 -21.47 -7.48
N GLY A 314 -3.65 -20.65 -6.92
CA GLY A 314 -3.33 -19.95 -5.69
C GLY A 314 -4.47 -19.10 -5.17
N GLN A 315 -4.18 -18.41 -4.08
CA GLN A 315 -5.13 -17.54 -3.41
C GLN A 315 -4.42 -16.39 -2.71
N VAL A 316 -5.19 -15.34 -2.47
CA VAL A 316 -4.85 -14.26 -1.54
C VAL A 316 -5.92 -14.26 -0.46
N LYS A 317 -5.53 -14.26 0.81
CA LYS A 317 -6.46 -14.27 1.94
C LYS A 317 -6.08 -13.23 2.99
N ASP A 318 -7.05 -12.85 3.82
CA ASP A 318 -6.76 -12.24 5.12
C ASP A 318 -7.00 -13.26 6.24
N GLU A 319 -7.10 -12.80 7.49
CA GLU A 319 -7.35 -13.66 8.65
C GLU A 319 -8.72 -14.35 8.61
N THR A 320 -9.66 -13.83 7.82
CA THR A 320 -11.09 -14.15 7.88
C THR A 320 -11.64 -14.77 6.60
N SER A 321 -11.06 -14.49 5.44
CA SER A 321 -11.63 -14.87 4.15
C SER A 321 -10.59 -14.96 3.04
N ASP A 322 -10.90 -15.79 2.03
CA ASP A 322 -10.23 -15.72 0.74
C ASP A 322 -10.71 -14.47 0.00
N LEU A 323 -9.77 -13.64 -0.45
CA LEU A 323 -10.00 -12.34 -1.08
C LEU A 323 -9.88 -12.40 -2.60
N PHE A 324 -8.96 -13.24 -3.09
CA PHE A 324 -8.74 -13.48 -4.51
C PHE A 324 -8.37 -14.95 -4.74
N THR A 325 -8.77 -15.47 -5.90
CA THR A 325 -8.23 -16.71 -6.48
C THR A 325 -7.22 -16.35 -7.57
N ILE A 326 -6.18 -17.16 -7.71
CA ILE A 326 -5.12 -16.99 -8.69
C ILE A 326 -5.05 -18.25 -9.55
N THR A 327 -5.02 -18.07 -10.86
CA THR A 327 -4.79 -19.15 -11.83
C THR A 327 -3.80 -18.67 -12.90
N GLY A 328 -3.22 -19.55 -13.70
CA GLY A 328 -2.40 -19.14 -14.83
C GLY A 328 -1.26 -20.11 -15.10
N ASP A 329 -0.13 -19.56 -15.53
CA ASP A 329 1.09 -20.30 -15.83
C ASP A 329 2.35 -19.49 -15.53
N THR A 330 3.51 -19.98 -15.97
CA THR A 330 4.82 -19.34 -15.75
C THR A 330 5.03 -18.02 -16.50
N LYS A 331 4.10 -17.62 -17.37
CA LYS A 331 4.18 -16.36 -18.12
C LYS A 331 3.25 -15.31 -17.54
N GLN A 332 2.05 -15.72 -17.14
CA GLN A 332 1.01 -14.80 -16.72
C GLN A 332 0.06 -15.44 -15.71
N LEU A 333 -0.38 -14.63 -14.75
CA LEU A 333 -1.41 -15.02 -13.80
C LEU A 333 -2.70 -14.25 -14.07
N ILE A 334 -3.82 -14.84 -13.66
CA ILE A 334 -5.14 -14.25 -13.66
C ILE A 334 -5.59 -14.21 -12.20
N VAL A 335 -5.82 -12.99 -11.71
CA VAL A 335 -6.27 -12.73 -10.35
C VAL A 335 -7.74 -12.38 -10.38
N THR A 336 -8.56 -13.17 -9.70
CA THR A 336 -10.02 -13.04 -9.69
C THR A 336 -10.49 -12.76 -8.27
N PRO A 337 -11.13 -11.61 -8.00
CA PRO A 337 -11.69 -11.33 -6.69
C PRO A 337 -12.77 -12.34 -6.28
N THR A 338 -12.89 -12.60 -4.99
CA THR A 338 -13.99 -13.36 -4.40
C THR A 338 -15.14 -12.43 -3.98
N GLU A 339 -16.28 -13.00 -3.59
CA GLU A 339 -17.41 -12.22 -3.03
C GLU A 339 -17.06 -11.56 -1.69
N SER A 340 -16.15 -12.15 -0.92
CA SER A 340 -15.69 -11.63 0.36
C SER A 340 -14.73 -10.46 0.24
N ASN A 341 -14.31 -10.10 -0.97
CA ASN A 341 -13.36 -9.02 -1.17
C ASN A 341 -14.00 -7.66 -0.80
N PRO A 342 -13.51 -6.98 0.25
CA PRO A 342 -14.16 -5.77 0.76
C PRO A 342 -14.06 -4.57 -0.19
N ILE A 343 -13.02 -4.51 -1.02
CA ILE A 343 -12.85 -3.44 -2.01
C ILE A 343 -13.87 -3.62 -3.13
N ILE A 344 -14.00 -4.85 -3.63
CA ILE A 344 -14.98 -5.16 -4.67
C ILE A 344 -16.40 -4.99 -4.14
N ALA A 345 -16.70 -5.45 -2.93
CA ALA A 345 -17.99 -5.23 -2.30
C ALA A 345 -18.35 -3.73 -2.22
N ALA A 346 -17.40 -2.87 -1.82
CA ALA A 346 -17.60 -1.43 -1.78
C ALA A 346 -17.81 -0.81 -3.19
N VAL A 347 -16.99 -1.21 -4.17
CA VAL A 347 -17.14 -0.77 -5.58
C VAL A 347 -18.52 -1.15 -6.14
N LEU A 348 -18.95 -2.39 -5.94
CA LEU A 348 -20.22 -2.89 -6.46
C LEU A 348 -21.42 -2.24 -5.77
N THR A 349 -21.35 -2.03 -4.45
CA THR A 349 -22.39 -1.33 -3.69
C THR A 349 -22.57 0.10 -4.22
N HIS A 350 -21.47 0.84 -4.41
CA HIS A 350 -21.52 2.20 -4.99
C HIS A 350 -22.14 2.20 -6.39
N ASN A 351 -21.81 1.20 -7.20
CA ASN A 351 -22.31 1.05 -8.57
C ASN A 351 -23.68 0.37 -8.67
N GLN A 352 -24.34 0.05 -7.55
CA GLN A 352 -25.62 -0.66 -7.49
C GLN A 352 -25.61 -1.99 -8.27
N LYS A 353 -24.50 -2.72 -8.20
CA LYS A 353 -24.30 -4.03 -8.85
C LYS A 353 -24.20 -5.15 -7.82
N SER A 354 -24.53 -6.36 -8.23
CA SER A 354 -24.33 -7.58 -7.45
C SER A 354 -23.08 -8.31 -7.91
N TYR A 355 -22.46 -9.05 -6.99
CA TYR A 355 -21.32 -9.90 -7.31
C TYR A 355 -21.72 -11.05 -8.23
N THR A 356 -20.83 -11.41 -9.15
CA THR A 356 -20.93 -12.60 -10.00
C THR A 356 -19.56 -13.28 -10.03
N GLN A 357 -19.54 -14.61 -9.90
CA GLN A 357 -18.29 -15.36 -9.84
C GLN A 357 -17.46 -15.15 -11.11
N GLY A 358 -16.17 -14.85 -10.95
CA GLY A 358 -15.27 -14.63 -12.08
C GLY A 358 -15.27 -13.20 -12.64
N MET A 359 -16.09 -12.31 -12.09
CA MET A 359 -16.12 -10.91 -12.51
C MET A 359 -14.86 -10.17 -12.09
N ASP A 360 -14.63 -9.04 -12.76
CA ASP A 360 -13.62 -8.06 -12.35
C ASP A 360 -12.22 -8.65 -12.16
N LYS A 361 -11.90 -9.72 -12.89
CA LYS A 361 -10.57 -10.31 -12.92
C LYS A 361 -9.57 -9.36 -13.56
N ALA A 362 -8.31 -9.49 -13.17
CA ALA A 362 -7.20 -8.78 -13.77
C ALA A 362 -6.13 -9.77 -14.21
N VAL A 363 -5.52 -9.46 -15.33
CA VAL A 363 -4.27 -10.09 -15.75
C VAL A 363 -3.15 -9.54 -14.89
N MET A 364 -2.26 -10.42 -14.43
CA MET A 364 -1.04 -10.06 -13.72
C MET A 364 0.16 -10.46 -14.55
N ASP A 365 0.93 -9.46 -14.97
CA ASP A 365 2.24 -9.67 -15.56
C ASP A 365 3.24 -9.95 -14.44
N ILE A 366 3.95 -11.06 -14.57
CA ILE A 366 4.84 -11.59 -13.53
C ILE A 366 6.30 -11.56 -13.94
N LYS A 367 7.17 -11.47 -12.95
CA LYS A 367 8.61 -11.68 -13.09
C LYS A 367 9.10 -12.63 -12.00
N PHE A 368 9.93 -13.58 -12.39
CA PHE A 368 10.74 -14.35 -11.45
C PHE A 368 12.06 -13.62 -11.22
N VAL A 369 12.45 -13.50 -9.96
CA VAL A 369 13.66 -12.79 -9.56
C VAL A 369 14.50 -13.72 -8.69
N ASP A 370 15.74 -13.94 -9.10
CA ASP A 370 16.69 -14.78 -8.37
C ASP A 370 17.14 -14.12 -7.06
N SER A 371 17.73 -14.85 -6.10
CA SER A 371 18.28 -14.26 -4.88
C SER A 371 19.49 -13.34 -5.14
N LYS A 372 20.25 -13.64 -6.19
CA LYS A 372 21.40 -12.88 -6.69
C LYS A 372 21.49 -13.07 -8.20
N SER A 373 22.14 -12.14 -8.90
CA SER A 373 22.33 -12.23 -10.36
C SER A 373 22.96 -13.57 -10.73
N GLY A 374 22.33 -14.31 -11.64
CA GLY A 374 22.79 -15.61 -12.13
C GLY A 374 22.58 -16.81 -11.20
N ALA A 375 21.96 -16.63 -10.02
CA ALA A 375 21.75 -17.74 -9.09
C ALA A 375 20.79 -18.82 -9.63
N SER A 376 19.90 -18.46 -10.56
CA SER A 376 18.95 -19.37 -11.20
C SER A 376 18.02 -20.10 -10.21
N ASP A 377 17.76 -19.49 -9.04
CA ASP A 377 16.96 -20.08 -7.96
C ASP A 377 15.49 -19.63 -7.97
N GLN A 378 15.15 -18.59 -8.75
CA GLN A 378 13.85 -17.94 -8.78
C GLN A 378 13.30 -17.64 -7.39
N LYS A 379 14.13 -17.08 -6.49
CA LYS A 379 13.74 -16.85 -5.08
C LYS A 379 12.43 -16.08 -4.92
N TYR A 380 12.13 -15.13 -5.79
CA TYR A 380 10.93 -14.30 -5.71
C TYR A 380 10.07 -14.41 -6.96
N LEU A 381 8.77 -14.24 -6.76
CA LEU A 381 7.79 -14.01 -7.81
C LEU A 381 7.06 -12.70 -7.50
N ILE A 382 7.20 -11.73 -8.41
CA ILE A 382 6.59 -10.40 -8.32
C ILE A 382 5.64 -10.15 -9.47
N GLY A 383 4.69 -9.23 -9.30
CA GLY A 383 3.82 -8.83 -10.39
C GLY A 383 2.92 -7.65 -10.07
N GLU A 384 2.26 -7.14 -11.10
CA GLU A 384 1.21 -6.12 -11.01
C GLU A 384 -0.03 -6.60 -11.72
N ALA A 385 -1.17 -6.47 -11.04
CA ALA A 385 -2.49 -6.73 -11.59
C ALA A 385 -3.27 -5.43 -11.63
N LYS A 386 -3.95 -5.14 -12.73
CA LYS A 386 -4.80 -3.96 -12.84
C LYS A 386 -5.95 -4.20 -13.81
N ASN A 387 -7.11 -3.64 -13.48
CA ASN A 387 -8.21 -3.45 -14.41
C ASN A 387 -8.83 -2.06 -14.20
N ASP A 388 -10.08 -1.84 -14.62
CA ASP A 388 -10.76 -0.55 -14.48
C ASP A 388 -11.16 -0.19 -13.04
N ASN A 389 -11.39 -1.18 -12.18
CA ASN A 389 -11.92 -0.98 -10.83
C ASN A 389 -10.86 -1.03 -9.74
N TRP A 390 -9.81 -1.83 -9.91
CA TRP A 390 -8.80 -2.06 -8.88
C TRP A 390 -7.40 -2.30 -9.47
N GLN A 391 -6.42 -2.18 -8.60
CA GLN A 391 -5.00 -2.45 -8.87
C GLN A 391 -4.38 -3.17 -7.68
N ALA A 392 -3.38 -4.01 -7.95
CA ALA A 392 -2.56 -4.64 -6.94
C ALA A 392 -1.12 -4.82 -7.40
N VAL A 393 -0.22 -4.92 -6.42
CA VAL A 393 1.13 -5.44 -6.60
C VAL A 393 1.35 -6.65 -5.70
N MET A 394 2.21 -7.55 -6.15
CA MET A 394 2.52 -8.79 -5.46
C MET A 394 4.03 -8.95 -5.30
N VAL A 395 4.42 -9.43 -4.12
CA VAL A 395 5.72 -9.98 -3.79
C VAL A 395 5.49 -11.30 -3.08
N SER A 396 6.12 -12.37 -3.57
CA SER A 396 6.06 -13.70 -2.95
C SER A 396 7.43 -14.38 -3.00
N GLU A 397 7.68 -15.29 -2.06
CA GLU A 397 8.96 -15.98 -1.92
C GLU A 397 8.80 -17.47 -2.15
N LYS A 398 9.75 -18.07 -2.88
CA LYS A 398 9.80 -19.51 -3.10
C LYS A 398 10.02 -20.22 -1.77
N GLN A 399 9.16 -21.18 -1.47
CA GLN A 399 9.23 -22.01 -0.27
C GLN A 399 10.23 -23.15 -0.48
N GLN A 400 10.92 -23.53 0.58
CA GLN A 400 11.92 -24.60 0.58
C GLN A 400 11.30 -25.99 0.52
#